data_AF-A0A835YVS2-F1
#
_entry.id   AF-A0A835YVS2-F1
#
_cell.length_a   1.000
_cell.length_b   1.000
_cell.length_c   1.000
_cell.angle_alpha   90.00
_cell.angle_beta   90.00
_cell.angle_gamma   90.00
#
_symmetry.space_group_name_H-M   'P 1'
#
loop_
_entity.id
_entity.type
_entity.pdbx_description
1 polymer ?
#
loop_
_entity_poly.entity_id
_entity_poly.type
_entity_poly.pdbx_seq_one_letter_code
_entity_poly.pdbx_strand_id
1 'polypeptide(L)'
;MYDKALPPVKPTPGAAWRLTVSDSMEGNWLGVRNLDRRYVYGSKLADQRYRANGYCRVHMPSIPRAGSTWFRTMFEVATGRPTASVWPEGGRQDAARRYHIVDGHACGANPAQMEGNKLPRGAPPCRNLTAPAPDDPVLMKSHTPFFPSYDRPALDPGATCAVLLIVRNPLDAHDAWRRYAGGTAEPLRKWLPVWAGHLTHWVADTRDLPIIAFRYEDLLWRADKVLEQVLRALGPGWEWSRESIERAVRTYGPREPFEDKCGKAIPHYTLAEVEMVRKHYAGLLGRFGYAIEGAGGAAPPQ
;
A
#
# COMPACT_ATOMS: atom_id res chain seq x y z
N MET A 1 8.58 -19.50 -17.59
CA MET A 1 9.65 -20.49 -17.84
C MET A 1 10.23 -20.83 -16.47
N TYR A 2 9.89 -21.99 -15.92
CA TYR A 2 10.26 -22.38 -14.55
C TYR A 2 11.65 -23.02 -14.55
N ASP A 3 12.61 -22.40 -13.87
CA ASP A 3 13.93 -22.99 -13.64
C ASP A 3 13.84 -24.02 -12.50
N LYS A 4 14.24 -25.26 -12.77
CA LYS A 4 14.06 -26.43 -11.90
C LYS A 4 15.24 -26.67 -10.94
N ALA A 5 16.22 -25.78 -10.84
CA ALA A 5 17.54 -26.18 -10.35
C ALA A 5 18.11 -25.47 -9.11
N LEU A 6 17.30 -25.02 -8.14
CA LEU A 6 17.85 -24.57 -6.85
C LEU A 6 17.34 -25.45 -5.68
N PRO A 7 18.19 -26.32 -5.12
CA PRO A 7 17.86 -27.02 -3.88
C PRO A 7 17.68 -26.00 -2.74
N PRO A 8 16.77 -26.25 -1.78
CA PRO A 8 16.62 -25.39 -0.60
C PRO A 8 17.95 -25.39 0.18
N VAL A 9 18.63 -24.25 0.22
CA VAL A 9 19.85 -24.07 1.02
C VAL A 9 19.44 -23.78 2.45
N LYS A 10 19.97 -24.55 3.42
CA LYS A 10 19.75 -24.26 4.84
C LYS A 10 20.28 -22.85 5.18
N PRO A 11 19.56 -22.05 5.99
CA PRO A 11 20.05 -20.75 6.41
C PRO A 11 21.43 -20.90 7.06
N THR A 12 22.39 -20.07 6.66
CA THR A 12 23.67 -19.95 7.36
C THR A 12 23.51 -18.89 8.45
N PRO A 13 23.58 -19.25 9.74
CA PRO A 13 23.59 -18.24 10.80
C PRO A 13 24.80 -17.31 10.58
N GLY A 14 24.55 -16.00 10.45
CA GLY A 14 25.61 -14.99 10.37
C GLY A 14 25.76 -14.25 9.03
N ALA A 15 24.97 -14.54 8.00
CA ALA A 15 24.93 -13.67 6.82
C ALA A 15 24.22 -12.34 7.17
N ALA A 16 24.98 -11.29 7.48
CA ALA A 16 24.44 -9.97 7.81
C ALA A 16 23.94 -9.25 6.55
N TRP A 17 22.75 -9.62 6.09
CA TRP A 17 22.05 -8.89 5.04
C TRP A 17 21.40 -7.63 5.62
N ARG A 18 21.51 -6.53 4.88
CA ARG A 18 20.84 -5.28 5.21
C ARG A 18 19.92 -4.87 4.08
N LEU A 19 18.67 -4.53 4.41
CA LEU A 19 17.81 -3.77 3.53
C LEU A 19 18.20 -2.30 3.65
N THR A 20 18.63 -1.71 2.55
CA THR A 20 18.82 -0.28 2.42
C THR A 20 17.62 0.32 1.70
N VAL A 21 17.16 1.45 2.20
CA VAL A 21 16.01 2.18 1.69
C VAL A 21 16.54 3.57 1.36
N SER A 22 16.40 4.03 0.12
CA SER A 22 16.91 5.34 -0.27
C SER A 22 16.25 6.46 0.54
N ASP A 23 17.05 7.35 1.12
CA ASP A 23 16.58 8.52 1.89
C ASP A 23 15.78 9.50 1.03
N SER A 24 16.07 9.54 -0.27
CA SER A 24 15.29 10.33 -1.21
C SER A 24 13.94 9.66 -1.45
N MET A 25 12.89 10.22 -0.85
CA MET A 25 11.53 10.06 -1.37
C MET A 25 11.42 10.63 -2.81
N GLU A 26 12.40 11.43 -3.22
CA GLU A 26 12.54 12.05 -4.55
C GLU A 26 13.33 11.17 -5.55
N GLY A 27 13.90 10.04 -5.10
CA GLY A 27 14.82 9.21 -5.88
C GLY A 27 14.12 8.38 -6.94
N ASN A 28 14.04 8.93 -8.15
CA ASN A 28 13.67 8.32 -9.43
C ASN A 28 12.31 7.60 -9.55
N TRP A 29 11.68 7.05 -8.50
CA TRP A 29 10.40 6.35 -8.60
C TRP A 29 9.67 6.19 -7.25
N LEU A 30 9.11 7.29 -6.73
CA LEU A 30 7.97 7.26 -5.81
C LEU A 30 6.93 8.26 -6.32
N GLY A 31 6.07 7.80 -7.24
CA GLY A 31 4.75 8.42 -7.48
C GLY A 31 4.61 9.57 -8.48
N VAL A 32 5.56 9.81 -9.40
CA VAL A 32 5.41 10.89 -10.42
C VAL A 32 5.75 10.42 -11.84
N ARG A 33 5.85 9.11 -12.12
CA ARG A 33 6.11 8.67 -13.50
C ARG A 33 4.91 8.79 -14.46
N ASN A 34 3.75 9.19 -13.94
CA ASN A 34 2.55 9.55 -14.70
C ASN A 34 1.75 10.73 -14.09
N LEU A 35 2.33 11.53 -13.19
CA LEU A 35 2.01 12.96 -13.20
C LEU A 35 2.74 13.49 -14.42
N ASP A 36 2.19 13.13 -15.57
CA ASP A 36 2.56 13.73 -16.81
C ASP A 36 2.61 15.25 -16.60
N ARG A 37 3.52 15.95 -17.27
CA ARG A 37 3.35 17.40 -17.42
C ARG A 37 1.95 17.75 -18.00
N ARG A 38 1.26 16.79 -18.61
CA ARG A 38 -0.14 16.85 -19.08
C ARG A 38 -1.21 16.65 -18.00
N TYR A 39 -0.87 16.13 -16.81
CA TYR A 39 -1.85 15.82 -15.77
C TYR A 39 -1.43 16.40 -14.41
N VAL A 40 -1.61 17.70 -14.29
CA VAL A 40 -1.75 18.38 -13.00
C VAL A 40 -3.20 18.12 -12.54
N TYR A 41 -3.45 17.87 -11.26
CA TYR A 41 -4.82 17.94 -10.76
C TYR A 41 -5.37 19.36 -11.05
N GLY A 42 -6.51 19.46 -11.74
CA GLY A 42 -6.96 20.71 -12.39
C GLY A 42 -6.56 20.83 -13.88
N SER A 43 -5.97 19.79 -14.47
CA SER A 43 -5.78 19.71 -15.92
C SER A 43 -7.13 19.48 -16.62
N LYS A 44 -7.23 19.89 -17.89
CA LYS A 44 -8.46 19.75 -18.68
C LYS A 44 -8.97 18.30 -18.74
N LEU A 45 -8.08 17.31 -18.79
CA LEU A 45 -8.47 15.89 -18.82
C LEU A 45 -8.95 15.39 -17.44
N ALA A 46 -8.30 15.83 -16.35
CA ALA A 46 -8.75 15.57 -14.99
C ALA A 46 -10.12 16.16 -14.72
N ASP A 47 -10.31 17.41 -15.10
CA ASP A 47 -11.58 18.11 -14.97
C ASP A 47 -12.66 17.47 -15.84
N GLN A 48 -12.34 17.03 -17.05
CA GLN A 48 -13.28 16.31 -17.92
C GLN A 48 -13.75 15.00 -17.28
N ARG A 49 -12.84 14.21 -16.71
CA ARG A 49 -13.20 12.97 -16.00
C ARG A 49 -14.05 13.25 -14.75
N TYR A 50 -13.65 14.24 -13.95
CA TYR A 50 -14.39 14.66 -12.78
C TYR A 50 -15.81 15.11 -13.16
N ARG A 51 -15.94 16.00 -14.15
CA ARG A 51 -17.22 16.49 -14.65
C ARG A 51 -18.08 15.38 -15.27
N ALA A 52 -17.48 14.43 -15.99
CA ALA A 52 -18.21 13.35 -16.64
C ALA A 52 -18.82 12.36 -15.63
N ASN A 53 -18.16 12.12 -14.49
CA ASN A 53 -18.61 11.14 -13.51
C ASN A 53 -19.32 11.75 -12.30
N GLY A 54 -19.15 13.05 -12.08
CA GLY A 54 -19.63 13.75 -10.89
C GLY A 54 -18.80 13.48 -9.64
N TYR A 55 -17.90 12.48 -9.63
CA TYR A 55 -17.02 12.15 -8.50
C TYR A 55 -15.66 11.60 -8.99
N CYS A 56 -14.66 11.61 -8.11
CA CYS A 56 -13.30 11.10 -8.37
C CYS A 56 -12.99 9.91 -7.46
N ARG A 57 -12.89 8.71 -8.04
CA ARG A 57 -12.48 7.51 -7.29
C ARG A 57 -10.96 7.37 -7.31
N VAL A 58 -10.34 7.27 -6.14
CA VAL A 58 -8.91 6.98 -6.00
C VAL A 58 -8.77 5.51 -5.63
N HIS A 59 -8.26 4.68 -6.54
CA HIS A 59 -8.01 3.28 -6.21
C HIS A 59 -6.72 3.17 -5.38
N MET A 60 -6.77 2.50 -4.23
CA MET A 60 -5.64 2.29 -3.34
C MET A 60 -5.23 0.81 -3.29
N PRO A 61 -4.56 0.32 -4.32
CA PRO A 61 -4.08 -1.05 -4.34
C PRO A 61 -2.89 -1.28 -3.42
N SER A 62 -2.85 -2.48 -2.87
CA SER A 62 -1.76 -2.94 -2.03
C SER A 62 -1.76 -4.46 -2.01
N ILE A 63 -0.59 -5.08 -1.93
CA ILE A 63 -0.57 -6.50 -1.55
C ILE A 63 -1.07 -6.64 -0.10
N PRO A 64 -1.76 -7.72 0.30
CA PRO A 64 -2.13 -7.91 1.69
C PRO A 64 -0.93 -7.72 2.62
N ARG A 65 -1.18 -7.06 3.75
CA ARG A 65 -0.18 -6.75 4.78
C ARG A 65 0.89 -5.73 4.37
N ALA A 66 0.67 -4.96 3.30
CA ALA A 66 1.51 -3.79 2.98
C ALA A 66 1.16 -2.51 3.77
N GLY A 67 0.26 -2.57 4.75
CA GLY A 67 -0.10 -1.41 5.59
C GLY A 67 -1.29 -0.59 5.10
N SER A 68 -2.13 -1.14 4.21
CA SER A 68 -3.33 -0.46 3.69
C SER A 68 -4.25 0.06 4.79
N THR A 69 -4.56 -0.75 5.79
CA THR A 69 -5.43 -0.33 6.89
C THR A 69 -4.80 0.78 7.71
N TRP A 70 -3.50 0.66 7.99
CA TRP A 70 -2.77 1.66 8.78
C TRP A 70 -2.77 3.03 8.10
N PHE A 71 -2.47 3.05 6.80
CA PHE A 71 -2.57 4.27 6.00
C PHE A 71 -3.99 4.82 5.97
N ARG A 72 -5.00 3.99 5.67
CA ARG A 72 -6.40 4.40 5.61
C ARG A 72 -6.86 5.04 6.92
N THR A 73 -6.55 4.46 8.08
CA THR A 73 -6.95 5.05 9.37
C THR A 73 -6.35 6.44 9.57
N MET A 74 -5.07 6.64 9.24
CA MET A 74 -4.48 7.98 9.29
C MET A 74 -5.12 8.94 8.28
N PHE A 75 -5.37 8.45 7.05
CA PHE A 75 -6.03 9.23 6.00
C PHE A 75 -7.45 9.67 6.42
N GLU A 76 -8.26 8.78 7.00
CA GLU A 76 -9.61 9.09 7.47
C GLU A 76 -9.60 10.16 8.57
N VAL A 77 -8.64 10.10 9.50
CA VAL A 77 -8.51 11.09 10.57
C VAL A 77 -8.01 12.44 10.06
N ALA A 78 -7.11 12.42 9.07
CA ALA A 78 -6.59 13.62 8.45
C ALA A 78 -7.65 14.34 7.59
N THR A 79 -8.55 13.57 6.95
CA THR A 79 -9.52 14.10 5.99
C THR A 79 -10.94 14.24 6.52
N GLY A 80 -11.26 13.58 7.63
CA GLY A 80 -12.65 13.46 8.10
C GLY A 80 -13.55 12.62 7.18
N ARG A 81 -12.98 11.94 6.19
CA ARG A 81 -13.72 11.17 5.17
C ARG A 81 -13.43 9.68 5.30
N PRO A 82 -14.44 8.81 5.27
CA PRO A 82 -14.22 7.37 5.31
C PRO A 82 -13.67 6.87 3.98
N THR A 83 -12.80 5.88 4.06
CA THR A 83 -12.36 5.12 2.89
C THR A 83 -13.34 3.99 2.59
N ALA A 84 -13.29 3.44 1.39
CA ALA A 84 -14.09 2.29 0.99
C ALA A 84 -13.20 1.09 0.65
N SER A 85 -13.82 -0.08 0.52
CA SER A 85 -13.19 -1.29 0.00
C SER A 85 -13.95 -1.80 -1.23
N VAL A 86 -13.22 -2.31 -2.23
CA VAL A 86 -13.83 -2.95 -3.42
C VAL A 86 -14.65 -4.18 -3.03
N TRP A 87 -14.26 -4.83 -1.95
CA TRP A 87 -14.85 -6.08 -1.46
C TRP A 87 -15.31 -5.93 -0.01
N PRO A 88 -16.32 -6.69 0.43
CA PRO A 88 -16.77 -6.65 1.82
C PRO A 88 -15.63 -7.06 2.75
N GLU A 89 -15.29 -6.20 3.72
CA GLU A 89 -14.38 -6.55 4.81
C GLU A 89 -15.23 -7.12 5.96
N GLY A 90 -15.33 -8.46 6.05
CA GLY A 90 -15.93 -9.13 7.22
C GLY A 90 -17.46 -9.06 7.38
N GLY A 91 -18.23 -8.82 6.31
CA GLY A 91 -19.71 -8.66 6.37
C GLY A 91 -20.49 -9.37 5.25
N ARG A 92 -21.82 -9.47 5.41
CA ARG A 92 -22.76 -9.95 4.38
C ARG A 92 -22.80 -8.95 3.22
N GLN A 93 -22.83 -9.43 1.98
CA GLN A 93 -23.01 -8.58 0.80
C GLN A 93 -24.40 -7.94 0.80
N ASP A 94 -24.47 -6.61 0.89
CA ASP A 94 -25.66 -5.87 0.48
C ASP A 94 -25.57 -5.59 -1.03
N ALA A 95 -26.37 -6.31 -1.83
CA ALA A 95 -26.40 -6.17 -3.28
C ALA A 95 -26.86 -4.76 -3.75
N ALA A 96 -27.52 -3.98 -2.88
CA ALA A 96 -27.95 -2.63 -3.22
C ALA A 96 -26.83 -1.58 -3.08
N ARG A 97 -25.73 -1.89 -2.37
CA ARG A 97 -24.63 -0.94 -2.14
C ARG A 97 -23.55 -1.13 -3.20
N ARG A 98 -23.28 -0.06 -3.96
CA ARG A 98 -22.16 -0.03 -4.92
C ARG A 98 -20.78 -0.08 -4.24
N TYR A 99 -20.71 0.18 -2.93
CA TYR A 99 -19.46 0.25 -2.16
C TYR A 99 -19.61 -0.36 -0.78
N HIS A 100 -18.55 -1.04 -0.32
CA HIS A 100 -18.45 -1.52 1.05
C HIS A 100 -17.70 -0.48 1.89
N ILE A 101 -18.45 0.45 2.46
CA ILE A 101 -18.09 1.05 3.75
C ILE A 101 -18.45 -0.03 4.77
N VAL A 102 -17.50 -0.44 5.62
CA VAL A 102 -17.68 -1.58 6.54
C VAL A 102 -19.03 -1.47 7.24
N ASP A 103 -19.95 -2.40 6.95
CA ASP A 103 -21.37 -2.25 7.28
C ASP A 103 -21.58 -1.92 8.76
N GLY A 104 -22.24 -0.80 9.04
CA GLY A 104 -22.57 -0.33 10.38
C GLY A 104 -21.46 0.45 11.11
N HIS A 105 -20.30 0.66 10.48
CA HIS A 105 -19.23 1.48 11.01
C HIS A 105 -18.88 2.63 10.07
N ALA A 106 -18.84 3.84 10.61
CA ALA A 106 -18.42 5.03 9.86
C ALA A 106 -16.95 4.99 9.43
N CYS A 107 -16.15 4.00 9.88
CA CYS A 107 -14.76 3.82 9.46
C CYS A 107 -14.67 2.88 8.26
N GLY A 108 -13.92 3.28 7.24
CA GLY A 108 -13.49 2.35 6.20
C GLY A 108 -12.39 1.42 6.69
N ALA A 109 -11.48 1.92 7.54
CA ALA A 109 -10.38 1.15 8.10
C ALA A 109 -10.49 1.04 9.62
N ASN A 110 -10.68 -0.19 10.11
CA ASN A 110 -10.78 -0.47 11.53
C ASN A 110 -9.56 -1.26 12.03
N PRO A 111 -8.62 -0.62 12.76
CA PRO A 111 -7.45 -1.30 13.31
C PRO A 111 -7.80 -2.42 14.29
N ALA A 112 -8.86 -2.25 15.09
CA ALA A 112 -9.24 -3.25 16.09
C ALA A 112 -9.76 -4.55 15.45
N GLN A 113 -10.49 -4.46 14.32
CA GLN A 113 -10.88 -5.64 13.54
C GLN A 113 -9.66 -6.43 12.99
N MET A 114 -8.48 -5.83 12.89
CA MET A 114 -7.30 -6.45 12.25
C MET A 114 -6.44 -7.30 13.18
N GLU A 115 -6.53 -7.11 14.49
CA GLU A 115 -5.75 -7.87 15.47
C GLU A 115 -6.49 -9.12 15.97
N GLY A 116 -7.65 -9.45 15.39
CA GLY A 116 -8.54 -10.49 15.93
C GLY A 116 -9.20 -10.08 17.25
N ASN A 117 -8.97 -8.86 17.71
CA ASN A 117 -9.57 -8.30 18.91
C ASN A 117 -10.99 -7.83 18.57
N LYS A 118 -11.99 -8.26 19.37
CA LYS A 118 -13.29 -7.58 19.37
C LYS A 118 -13.02 -6.10 19.66
N LEU A 119 -13.69 -5.21 18.93
CA LEU A 119 -13.59 -3.75 19.12
C LEU A 119 -13.51 -3.44 20.62
N PRO A 120 -12.42 -2.82 21.12
CA PRO A 120 -12.39 -2.37 22.49
C PRO A 120 -13.62 -1.48 22.71
N ARG A 121 -14.42 -1.76 23.73
CA ARG A 121 -15.51 -0.87 24.14
C ARG A 121 -14.89 0.52 24.34
N GLY A 122 -15.20 1.47 23.46
CA GLY A 122 -14.66 2.83 23.52
C GLY A 122 -13.50 3.15 22.55
N ALA A 123 -13.14 2.27 21.61
CA ALA A 123 -12.29 2.68 20.48
C ALA A 123 -12.90 3.95 19.85
N PRO A 124 -12.13 5.05 19.68
CA PRO A 124 -12.67 6.35 19.29
C PRO A 124 -13.51 6.13 18.05
N PRO A 125 -14.83 6.22 18.18
CA PRO A 125 -15.69 5.83 17.10
C PRO A 125 -15.45 6.85 15.99
N CYS A 126 -15.55 6.41 14.75
CA CYS A 126 -15.62 7.28 13.58
C CYS A 126 -16.88 8.17 13.57
N ARG A 127 -17.38 8.59 14.74
CA ARG A 127 -18.49 9.51 14.97
C ARG A 127 -18.33 10.81 14.20
N ASN A 128 -17.09 11.19 13.89
CA ASN A 128 -16.77 12.43 13.18
C ASN A 128 -16.46 12.20 11.69
N LEU A 129 -16.66 10.98 11.16
CA LEU A 129 -16.54 10.73 9.72
C LEU A 129 -17.90 10.94 9.06
N THR A 130 -17.91 11.77 8.02
CA THR A 130 -19.11 12.02 7.21
C THR A 130 -19.12 11.03 6.06
N ALA A 131 -20.23 10.30 5.88
CA ALA A 131 -20.40 9.47 4.70
C ALA A 131 -20.24 10.32 3.44
N PRO A 132 -19.51 9.86 2.41
CA PRO A 132 -19.29 10.63 1.20
C PRO A 132 -20.63 10.91 0.52
N ALA A 133 -20.84 12.15 0.10
CA ALA A 133 -21.90 12.52 -0.83
C ALA A 133 -21.69 11.81 -2.19
N PRO A 134 -22.73 11.73 -3.06
CA PRO A 134 -22.61 11.07 -4.36
C PRO A 134 -21.48 11.61 -5.25
N ASP A 135 -21.10 12.88 -5.07
CA ASP A 135 -20.06 13.62 -5.79
C ASP A 135 -18.72 13.70 -5.05
N ASP A 136 -18.66 13.20 -3.81
CA ASP A 136 -17.43 13.24 -3.01
C ASP A 136 -16.37 12.27 -3.56
N PRO A 137 -15.09 12.67 -3.56
CA PRO A 137 -14.02 11.72 -3.84
C PRO A 137 -13.95 10.62 -2.76
N VAL A 138 -13.67 9.40 -3.20
CA VAL A 138 -13.58 8.21 -2.35
C VAL A 138 -12.28 7.46 -2.61
N LEU A 139 -11.57 7.14 -1.52
CA LEU A 139 -10.37 6.33 -1.54
C LEU A 139 -10.76 4.86 -1.37
N MET A 140 -10.53 4.04 -2.38
CA MET A 140 -11.05 2.69 -2.49
C MET A 140 -9.94 1.65 -2.42
N LYS A 141 -9.87 0.92 -1.32
CA LYS A 141 -8.88 -0.13 -1.07
C LYS A 141 -9.13 -1.36 -1.94
N SER A 142 -8.06 -1.88 -2.54
CA SER A 142 -8.07 -3.14 -3.29
C SER A 142 -6.83 -4.00 -3.00
N HIS A 143 -6.99 -5.32 -3.11
CA HIS A 143 -5.88 -6.28 -3.16
C HIS A 143 -5.83 -7.03 -4.50
N THR A 144 -6.69 -6.71 -5.47
CA THR A 144 -6.64 -7.32 -6.81
C THR A 144 -5.23 -7.11 -7.42
N PRO A 145 -4.62 -8.09 -8.10
CA PRO A 145 -5.13 -9.42 -8.45
C PRO A 145 -4.67 -10.51 -7.46
N PHE A 146 -4.31 -10.16 -6.23
CA PHE A 146 -3.74 -11.11 -5.26
C PHE A 146 -4.66 -12.30 -4.97
N PHE A 147 -5.97 -12.05 -4.87
CA PHE A 147 -6.95 -13.10 -4.66
C PHE A 147 -7.63 -13.46 -6.00
N PRO A 148 -7.48 -14.71 -6.49
CA PRO A 148 -8.10 -15.15 -7.74
C PRO A 148 -9.63 -15.09 -7.73
N SER A 149 -10.24 -15.11 -6.54
CA SER A 149 -11.69 -15.01 -6.36
C SER A 149 -12.25 -13.61 -6.63
N TYR A 150 -11.40 -12.64 -6.92
CA TYR A 150 -11.81 -11.28 -7.26
C TYR A 150 -12.18 -11.18 -8.75
N ASP A 151 -13.35 -11.69 -9.11
CA ASP A 151 -13.91 -11.66 -10.47
C ASP A 151 -14.54 -10.29 -10.83
N ARG A 152 -13.88 -9.19 -10.42
CA ARG A 152 -14.30 -7.83 -10.82
C ARG A 152 -13.12 -7.11 -11.48
N PRO A 153 -13.37 -6.25 -12.48
CA PRO A 153 -12.31 -5.43 -13.04
C PRO A 153 -11.60 -4.68 -11.92
N ALA A 154 -10.27 -4.82 -11.86
CA ALA A 154 -9.44 -4.24 -10.81
C ALA A 154 -9.62 -2.72 -10.72
N LEU A 155 -9.86 -2.11 -11.88
CA LEU A 155 -9.96 -0.70 -12.13
C LEU A 155 -11.18 -0.44 -13.01
N ASP A 156 -11.99 0.56 -12.65
CA ASP A 156 -12.99 1.15 -13.54
C ASP A 156 -12.40 2.46 -14.07
N PRO A 157 -11.82 2.49 -15.29
CA PRO A 157 -11.16 3.68 -15.80
C PRO A 157 -12.11 4.85 -16.00
N GLY A 158 -13.42 4.58 -16.15
CA GLY A 158 -14.44 5.62 -16.26
C GLY A 158 -14.54 6.42 -14.96
N ALA A 159 -14.63 5.72 -13.83
CA ALA A 159 -14.80 6.33 -12.50
C ALA A 159 -13.49 6.66 -11.76
N THR A 160 -12.34 6.14 -12.21
CA THR A 160 -11.06 6.30 -11.50
C THR A 160 -10.31 7.53 -11.98
N CYS A 161 -9.88 8.37 -11.02
CA CYS A 161 -9.09 9.57 -11.30
C CYS A 161 -7.60 9.39 -10.99
N ALA A 162 -7.24 8.50 -10.07
CA ALA A 162 -5.87 8.22 -9.68
C ALA A 162 -5.71 6.83 -9.05
N VAL A 163 -4.48 6.34 -9.04
CA VAL A 163 -4.08 5.15 -8.28
C VAL A 163 -3.07 5.52 -7.20
N LEU A 164 -3.35 5.13 -5.96
CA LEU A 164 -2.49 5.28 -4.80
C LEU A 164 -1.90 3.91 -4.41
N LEU A 165 -0.74 3.58 -4.96
CA LEU A 165 -0.09 2.27 -4.81
C LEU A 165 0.79 2.22 -3.55
N ILE A 166 0.44 1.35 -2.60
CA ILE A 166 1.27 1.08 -1.41
C ILE A 166 2.21 -0.08 -1.70
N VAL A 167 3.51 0.15 -1.54
CA VAL A 167 4.55 -0.85 -1.72
C VAL A 167 5.18 -1.18 -0.38
N ARG A 168 5.44 -2.45 -0.11
CA ARG A 168 6.25 -2.89 1.03
C ARG A 168 7.32 -3.82 0.52
N ASN A 169 8.50 -3.81 1.13
CA ASN A 169 9.55 -4.73 0.74
C ASN A 169 9.03 -6.19 0.82
N PRO A 170 9.41 -7.06 -0.14
CA PRO A 170 8.78 -8.36 -0.29
C PRO A 170 9.04 -9.30 0.88
N LEU A 171 10.17 -9.17 1.58
CA LEU A 171 10.53 -10.05 2.69
C LEU A 171 9.65 -9.77 3.92
N ASP A 172 9.48 -8.51 4.29
CA ASP A 172 8.60 -8.13 5.41
C ASP A 172 7.11 -8.31 5.05
N ALA A 173 6.72 -8.02 3.81
CA ALA A 173 5.35 -8.24 3.35
C ALA A 173 4.98 -9.73 3.42
N HIS A 174 5.87 -10.62 2.94
CA HIS A 174 5.67 -12.06 3.00
C HIS A 174 5.66 -12.58 4.44
N ASP A 175 6.56 -12.11 5.32
CA ASP A 175 6.56 -12.51 6.73
C ASP A 175 5.26 -12.10 7.44
N ALA A 176 4.82 -10.86 7.21
CA ALA A 176 3.56 -10.38 7.76
C ALA A 176 2.37 -11.18 7.23
N TRP A 177 2.42 -11.64 5.98
CA TRP A 177 1.43 -12.55 5.40
C TRP A 177 1.48 -13.94 6.03
N ARG A 178 2.66 -14.53 6.21
CA ARG A 178 2.85 -15.84 6.88
C ARG A 178 2.25 -15.85 8.27
N ARG A 179 2.50 -14.82 9.06
CA ARG A 179 1.92 -14.67 10.41
C ARG A 179 0.41 -14.54 10.37
N TYR A 180 -0.12 -13.72 9.46
CA TYR A 180 -1.56 -13.57 9.27
C TYR A 180 -2.24 -14.89 8.86
N ALA A 181 -1.63 -15.66 7.96
CA ALA A 181 -2.13 -16.94 7.48
C ALA A 181 -1.90 -18.11 8.47
N GLY A 182 -1.48 -17.85 9.71
CA GLY A 182 -1.24 -18.89 10.70
C GLY A 182 -0.19 -19.93 10.28
N GLY A 183 0.82 -19.51 9.50
CA GLY A 183 1.87 -20.40 8.99
C GLY A 183 1.52 -21.20 7.73
N THR A 184 0.29 -21.09 7.22
CA THR A 184 -0.16 -21.79 5.98
C THR A 184 0.17 -21.06 4.69
N ALA A 185 0.82 -19.91 4.77
CA ALA A 185 1.22 -19.15 3.59
C ALA A 185 2.22 -19.94 2.72
N GLU A 186 2.09 -19.76 1.41
CA GLU A 186 3.01 -20.33 0.43
C GLU A 186 4.48 -19.93 0.71
N PRO A 187 5.47 -20.78 0.40
CA PRO A 187 6.87 -20.42 0.51
C PRO A 187 7.24 -19.17 -0.30
N LEU A 188 8.26 -18.43 0.15
CA LEU A 188 8.68 -17.15 -0.45
C LEU A 188 8.83 -17.24 -1.98
N ARG A 189 9.45 -18.32 -2.48
CA ARG A 189 9.67 -18.55 -3.92
C ARG A 189 8.39 -18.53 -4.76
N LYS A 190 7.26 -18.97 -4.20
CA LYS A 190 5.96 -18.98 -4.88
C LYS A 190 5.20 -17.67 -4.67
N TRP A 191 5.45 -17.00 -3.55
CA TRP A 191 4.82 -15.72 -3.23
C TRP A 191 5.43 -14.54 -4.00
N LEU A 192 6.74 -14.54 -4.27
CA LEU A 192 7.43 -13.45 -4.96
C LEU A 192 6.86 -13.13 -6.36
N PRO A 193 6.53 -14.11 -7.24
CA PRO A 193 5.82 -13.84 -8.49
C PRO A 193 4.46 -13.17 -8.29
N VAL A 194 3.74 -13.50 -7.21
CA VAL A 194 2.44 -12.87 -6.89
C VAL A 194 2.65 -11.42 -6.44
N TRP A 195 3.66 -11.17 -5.60
CA TRP A 195 4.04 -9.80 -5.20
C TRP A 195 4.45 -8.93 -6.39
N ALA A 196 5.36 -9.42 -7.22
CA ALA A 196 5.79 -8.71 -8.41
C ALA A 196 4.62 -8.53 -9.39
N GLY A 197 3.85 -9.59 -9.62
CA GLY A 197 2.67 -9.60 -10.48
C GLY A 197 1.63 -8.54 -10.07
N HIS A 198 1.36 -8.40 -8.77
CA HIS A 198 0.47 -7.37 -8.25
C HIS A 198 0.98 -5.97 -8.60
N LEU A 199 2.26 -5.67 -8.37
CA LEU A 199 2.83 -4.35 -8.69
C LEU A 199 2.81 -4.08 -10.19
N THR A 200 3.20 -5.06 -11.02
CA THR A 200 3.20 -4.91 -12.48
C THR A 200 1.79 -4.76 -13.05
N HIS A 201 0.80 -5.45 -12.48
CA HIS A 201 -0.59 -5.35 -12.88
C HIS A 201 -1.09 -3.92 -12.73
N TRP A 202 -0.94 -3.30 -11.55
CA TRP A 202 -1.42 -1.93 -11.34
C TRP A 202 -0.66 -0.89 -12.17
N VAL A 203 0.63 -1.10 -12.42
CA VAL A 203 1.39 -0.23 -13.32
C VAL A 203 0.94 -0.38 -14.77
N ALA A 204 0.53 -1.57 -15.22
CA ALA A 204 0.05 -1.80 -16.57
C ALA A 204 -1.42 -1.36 -16.77
N ASP A 205 -2.30 -1.69 -15.81
CA ASP A 205 -3.75 -1.48 -15.89
C ASP A 205 -4.17 -0.02 -15.76
N THR A 206 -3.32 0.81 -15.14
CA THR A 206 -3.57 2.24 -14.93
C THR A 206 -3.62 3.05 -16.22
N ARG A 207 -3.08 2.54 -17.34
CA ARG A 207 -3.06 3.23 -18.64
C ARG A 207 -2.51 4.66 -18.50
N ASP A 208 -3.38 5.66 -18.61
CA ASP A 208 -3.10 7.09 -18.56
C ASP A 208 -3.56 7.76 -17.24
N LEU A 209 -3.89 6.95 -16.23
CA LEU A 209 -4.16 7.44 -14.88
C LEU A 209 -2.86 7.76 -14.14
N PRO A 210 -2.85 8.83 -13.31
CA PRO A 210 -1.72 9.11 -12.44
C PRO A 210 -1.58 8.02 -11.37
N ILE A 211 -0.34 7.61 -11.13
CA ILE A 211 0.03 6.67 -10.06
C ILE A 211 0.87 7.42 -9.03
N ILE A 212 0.34 7.53 -7.82
CA ILE A 212 1.04 7.98 -6.63
C ILE A 212 1.48 6.72 -5.90
N ALA A 213 2.78 6.50 -5.75
CA ALA A 213 3.32 5.33 -5.06
C ALA A 213 4.12 5.77 -3.85
N PHE A 214 3.94 5.10 -2.72
CA PHE A 214 4.73 5.31 -1.52
C PHE A 214 5.06 3.97 -0.85
N ARG A 215 6.12 3.95 -0.05
CA ARG A 215 6.54 2.75 0.68
C ARG A 215 5.90 2.69 2.06
N TYR A 216 5.62 1.48 2.53
CA TYR A 216 5.31 1.22 3.93
C TYR A 216 6.43 1.73 4.86
N GLU A 217 7.67 1.63 4.41
CA GLU A 217 8.88 2.08 5.09
C GLU A 217 8.93 3.60 5.20
N ASP A 218 8.51 4.34 4.17
CA ASP A 218 8.36 5.80 4.26
C ASP A 218 7.29 6.19 5.27
N LEU A 219 6.20 5.40 5.33
CA LEU A 219 5.13 5.60 6.31
C LEU A 219 5.61 5.31 7.74
N LEU A 220 6.55 4.36 7.93
CA LEU A 220 7.22 4.12 9.22
C LEU A 220 8.15 5.26 9.62
N TRP A 221 8.88 5.84 8.68
CA TRP A 221 9.86 6.87 9.00
C TRP A 221 9.20 8.27 9.13
N ARG A 222 8.40 8.66 8.14
CA ARG A 222 7.91 10.03 7.94
C ARG A 222 6.43 10.05 7.58
N ALA A 223 5.59 9.45 8.43
CA ALA A 223 4.14 9.33 8.19
C ALA A 223 3.46 10.68 7.85
N ASP A 224 3.88 11.75 8.53
CA ASP A 224 3.40 13.12 8.30
C ASP A 224 3.66 13.59 6.86
N LYS A 225 4.88 13.35 6.36
CA LYS A 225 5.28 13.74 5.01
C LYS A 225 4.64 12.90 3.94
N VAL A 226 4.51 11.59 4.16
CA VAL A 226 3.78 10.71 3.24
C VAL A 226 2.32 11.16 3.11
N LEU A 227 1.63 11.40 4.23
CA LEU A 227 0.24 11.88 4.20
C LEU A 227 0.12 13.24 3.51
N GLU A 228 0.98 14.19 3.85
CA GLU A 228 1.00 15.53 3.22
C GLU A 228 1.21 15.43 1.70
N GLN A 229 2.19 14.64 1.24
CA GLN A 229 2.47 14.47 -0.18
C GLN A 229 1.32 13.80 -0.93
N VAL A 230 0.73 12.74 -0.36
CA VAL A 230 -0.43 12.07 -0.96
C VAL A 230 -1.61 13.03 -1.06
N LEU A 231 -1.95 13.73 0.02
CA LEU A 231 -3.09 14.66 0.05
C LEU A 231 -2.90 15.84 -0.89
N ARG A 232 -1.67 16.36 -1.04
CA ARG A 232 -1.35 17.36 -2.07
C ARG A 232 -1.49 16.81 -3.49
N ALA A 233 -1.01 15.60 -3.73
CA ALA A 233 -1.09 14.96 -5.05
C ALA A 233 -2.53 14.61 -5.46
N LEU A 234 -3.38 14.25 -4.50
CA LEU A 234 -4.80 13.99 -4.73
C LEU A 234 -5.62 15.26 -4.99
N GLY A 235 -5.07 16.46 -4.71
CA GLY A 235 -5.67 17.74 -5.08
C GLY A 235 -6.94 18.14 -4.32
N PRO A 236 -7.66 19.16 -4.81
CA PRO A 236 -8.92 19.62 -4.22
C PRO A 236 -9.96 18.50 -4.05
N GLY A 237 -10.89 18.69 -3.10
CA GLY A 237 -11.92 17.70 -2.75
C GLY A 237 -11.55 16.81 -1.57
N TRP A 238 -10.27 16.78 -1.17
CA TRP A 238 -9.84 16.24 0.11
C TRP A 238 -9.59 17.40 1.06
N GLU A 239 -10.49 17.61 2.03
CA GLU A 239 -10.30 18.63 3.06
C GLU A 239 -9.30 18.13 4.09
N TRP A 240 -8.18 18.84 4.26
CA TRP A 240 -7.17 18.51 5.26
C TRP A 240 -6.42 19.77 5.71
N SER A 241 -5.76 19.68 6.86
CA SER A 241 -4.87 20.71 7.36
C SER A 241 -3.61 20.07 7.93
N ARG A 242 -2.56 20.87 8.15
CA ARG A 242 -1.37 20.38 8.84
C ARG A 242 -1.70 19.85 10.24
N GLU A 243 -2.59 20.52 10.95
CA GLU A 243 -3.07 20.08 12.26
C GLU A 243 -3.83 18.74 12.20
N SER A 244 -4.64 18.50 11.15
CA SER A 244 -5.34 17.24 11.00
C SER A 244 -4.39 16.07 10.70
N ILE A 245 -3.35 16.29 9.91
CA ILE A 245 -2.25 15.33 9.69
C ILE A 245 -1.51 15.06 11.00
N GLU A 246 -1.10 16.10 11.73
CA GLU A 246 -0.40 15.95 13.01
C GLU A 246 -1.25 15.17 14.03
N ARG A 247 -2.56 15.41 14.05
CA ARG A 247 -3.52 14.64 14.85
C ARG A 247 -3.57 13.17 14.40
N ALA A 248 -3.63 12.91 13.09
CA ALA A 248 -3.64 11.55 12.56
C ALA A 248 -2.37 10.77 12.93
N VAL A 249 -1.20 11.39 12.75
CA VAL A 249 0.10 10.78 13.09
C VAL A 249 0.27 10.61 14.60
N ARG A 250 -0.15 11.57 15.43
CA ARG A 250 -0.11 11.41 16.90
C ARG A 250 -0.99 10.24 17.37
N THR A 251 -2.14 10.03 16.72
CA THR A 251 -3.12 9.02 17.13
C THR A 251 -2.76 7.64 16.58
N TYR A 252 -2.36 7.55 15.32
CA TYR A 252 -2.19 6.30 14.61
C TYR A 252 -0.82 6.13 13.96
N GLY A 253 0.10 7.07 14.07
CA GLY A 253 1.45 6.97 13.51
C GLY A 253 2.28 5.83 14.12
N PRO A 254 3.52 5.66 13.65
CA PRO A 254 4.38 4.55 14.05
C PRO A 254 4.63 4.60 15.57
N ARG A 255 4.46 3.45 16.23
CA ARG A 255 4.67 3.28 17.67
C ARG A 255 5.99 2.57 18.01
N GLU A 256 6.56 1.89 17.03
CA GLU A 256 7.84 1.20 17.14
C GLU A 256 8.88 1.96 16.29
N PRO A 257 10.16 1.94 16.70
CA PRO A 257 11.26 2.42 15.88
C PRO A 257 11.26 1.84 14.47
N PHE A 258 11.76 2.61 13.51
CA PHE A 258 11.82 2.20 12.10
C PHE A 258 12.59 0.89 11.93
N GLU A 259 13.72 0.75 12.62
CA GLU A 259 14.63 -0.38 12.58
C GLU A 259 13.99 -1.67 13.13
N ASP A 260 13.02 -1.53 14.03
CA ASP A 260 12.30 -2.67 14.61
C ASP A 260 11.22 -3.23 13.68
N LYS A 261 10.92 -2.53 12.58
CA LYS A 261 9.89 -2.90 11.60
C LYS A 261 10.44 -3.13 10.21
N CYS A 262 11.34 -2.27 9.73
CA CYS A 262 11.89 -2.31 8.38
C CYS A 262 13.04 -3.31 8.30
N GLY A 263 12.92 -4.30 7.41
CA GLY A 263 13.90 -5.37 7.25
C GLY A 263 13.90 -6.40 8.39
N LYS A 264 12.96 -6.29 9.34
CA LYS A 264 12.87 -7.18 10.52
C LYS A 264 12.75 -8.65 10.11
N ALA A 265 12.13 -8.93 8.96
CA ALA A 265 11.93 -10.30 8.51
C ALA A 265 13.15 -10.91 7.81
N ILE A 266 14.18 -10.13 7.44
CA ILE A 266 15.35 -10.67 6.71
C ILE A 266 15.98 -11.87 7.43
N PRO A 267 16.20 -11.84 8.77
CA PRO A 267 16.75 -12.99 9.49
C PRO A 267 15.84 -14.23 9.51
N HIS A 268 14.57 -14.12 9.11
CA HIS A 268 13.63 -15.24 9.04
C HIS A 268 13.79 -16.07 7.76
N TYR A 269 14.64 -15.64 6.82
CA TYR A 269 14.84 -16.29 5.52
C TYR A 269 16.24 -16.88 5.39
N THR A 270 16.35 -17.88 4.53
CA THR A 270 17.63 -18.49 4.18
C THR A 270 18.48 -17.56 3.33
N LEU A 271 19.81 -17.78 3.34
CA LEU A 271 20.74 -17.07 2.47
C LEU A 271 20.32 -17.17 1.00
N ALA A 272 19.93 -18.36 0.54
CA ALA A 272 19.49 -18.56 -0.84
C ALA A 272 18.18 -17.83 -1.16
N GLU A 273 17.27 -17.70 -0.21
CA GLU A 273 16.04 -16.92 -0.38
C GLU A 273 16.31 -15.43 -0.52
N VAL A 274 17.17 -14.87 0.35
CA VAL A 274 17.55 -13.46 0.26
C VAL A 274 18.33 -13.18 -1.04
N GLU A 275 19.24 -14.06 -1.42
CA GLU A 275 19.97 -13.99 -2.69
C GLU A 275 19.05 -14.10 -3.91
N MET A 276 18.01 -14.94 -3.85
CA MET A 276 17.00 -15.04 -4.90
C MET A 276 16.28 -13.69 -5.09
N VAL A 277 15.85 -13.06 -3.99
CA VAL A 277 15.22 -11.74 -4.04
C VAL A 277 16.18 -10.70 -4.63
N ARG A 278 17.41 -10.66 -4.14
CA ARG A 278 18.43 -9.74 -4.63
C ARG A 278 18.71 -9.94 -6.12
N LYS A 279 18.97 -11.16 -6.58
CA LYS A 279 19.37 -11.43 -7.97
C LYS A 279 18.21 -11.27 -8.96
N HIS A 280 17.03 -11.78 -8.63
CA HIS A 280 15.92 -11.84 -9.59
C HIS A 280 14.95 -10.66 -9.48
N TYR A 281 14.93 -9.95 -8.36
CA TYR A 281 13.99 -8.85 -8.13
C TYR A 281 14.69 -7.50 -7.86
N ALA A 282 16.03 -7.39 -7.87
CA ALA A 282 16.74 -6.12 -7.71
C ALA A 282 16.24 -5.02 -8.65
N GLY A 283 15.98 -5.34 -9.93
CA GLY A 283 15.49 -4.35 -10.89
C GLY A 283 14.11 -3.78 -10.52
N LEU A 284 13.24 -4.59 -9.91
CA LEU A 284 11.93 -4.12 -9.42
C LEU A 284 12.06 -3.41 -8.07
N LEU A 285 12.92 -3.90 -7.17
CA LEU A 285 13.21 -3.30 -5.87
C LEU A 285 13.84 -1.91 -6.01
N GLY A 286 14.79 -1.75 -6.92
CA GLY A 286 15.45 -0.47 -7.21
C GLY A 286 14.48 0.58 -7.76
N ARG A 287 13.41 0.16 -8.46
CA ARG A 287 12.31 1.06 -8.86
C ARG A 287 11.50 1.60 -7.69
N PHE A 288 11.70 1.11 -6.47
CA PHE A 288 11.10 1.67 -5.27
C PHE A 288 12.19 2.12 -4.28
N GLY A 289 13.44 2.27 -4.73
CA GLY A 289 14.55 2.67 -3.88
C GLY A 289 14.90 1.66 -2.79
N TYR A 290 14.56 0.37 -2.97
CA TYR A 290 15.07 -0.70 -2.12
C TYR A 290 16.35 -1.28 -2.71
N ALA A 291 17.31 -1.59 -1.86
CA ALA A 291 18.43 -2.47 -2.17
C ALA A 291 18.67 -3.47 -1.03
N ILE A 292 19.15 -4.66 -1.39
CA ILE A 292 19.52 -5.72 -0.43
C ILE A 292 21.01 -5.94 -0.59
N GLU A 293 21.76 -5.59 0.45
CA GLU A 293 23.22 -5.61 0.47
C GLU A 293 23.71 -6.73 1.40
N GLY A 294 24.70 -7.48 0.91
CA GLY A 294 25.36 -8.51 1.72
C GLY A 294 26.46 -7.89 2.57
N ALA A 295 26.65 -8.41 3.78
CA ALA A 295 27.60 -7.91 4.80
C ALA A 295 29.04 -7.64 4.32
N GLY A 296 29.47 -8.23 3.20
CA GLY A 296 30.83 -8.17 2.68
C GLY A 296 30.97 -7.52 1.30
N GLY A 297 29.89 -6.96 0.73
CA GLY A 297 29.98 -6.22 -0.52
C GLY A 297 30.43 -4.79 -0.24
N ALA A 298 31.68 -4.45 -0.53
CA ALA A 298 32.07 -3.05 -0.66
C ALA A 298 31.07 -2.36 -1.61
N ALA A 299 30.60 -1.17 -1.25
CA ALA A 299 29.67 -0.41 -2.09
C ALA A 299 30.23 -0.32 -3.53
N PRO A 300 29.41 -0.54 -4.57
CA PRO A 300 29.87 -0.34 -5.94
C PRO A 300 30.40 1.10 -6.05
N PRO A 301 31.56 1.31 -6.72
CA PRO A 301 32.12 2.64 -6.87
C PRO A 301 31.09 3.56 -7.53
N GLN A 302 30.93 4.75 -6.94
CA GLN A 302 30.04 5.82 -7.44
C GLN A 302 30.51 6.36 -8.79
#